data_AF-A0A521GDD9-F1
#
_entry.id   AF-A0A521GDD9-F1
#
_cell.length_a   1.000
_cell.length_b   1.000
_cell.length_c   1.000
_cell.angle_alpha   90.00
_cell.angle_beta   90.00
_cell.angle_gamma   90.00
#
_symmetry.space_group_name_H-M   'P 1'
#
loop_
_entity.id
_entity.type
_entity.pdbx_description
1 polymer ?
#
loop_
_entity_poly.entity_id
_entity_poly.type
_entity_poly.pdbx_seq_one_letter_code
_entity_poly.pdbx_strand_id
1 'polypeptide(L)'
;MTELLPYIFNIPSLILGLYLLVTSFKIYRPKFKTEEQSLKYDNSLEKFGTLRKIVSVILTLKGAYGLINPDPDRYKLGATKQENGWGTNAKTILIEKCLKDSGPTAIKYPKIGREYCECSTEKIMSNYTEEQYLSISQKSRDIQIKELIPKFQGCVGELKRRTDSTDRIMNRIELEKQKRTQAQF
;
A
#
# COMPACT_ATOMS: atom_id res chain seq x y z
N MET A 1 21.06 -12.12 -0.77
CA MET A 1 21.53 -11.18 -1.81
C MET A 1 20.53 -10.06 -2.12
N THR A 2 19.22 -10.23 -1.90
CA THR A 2 18.20 -9.21 -2.22
C THR A 2 18.18 -7.99 -1.30
N GLU A 3 18.64 -8.14 -0.05
CA GLU A 3 18.70 -7.05 0.93
C GLU A 3 19.75 -5.97 0.60
N LEU A 4 20.76 -6.28 -0.23
CA LEU A 4 21.78 -5.32 -0.63
C LEU A 4 21.38 -4.51 -1.88
N LEU A 5 20.41 -4.99 -2.67
CA LEU A 5 20.02 -4.38 -3.93
C LEU A 5 19.52 -2.93 -3.77
N PRO A 6 18.71 -2.58 -2.76
CA PRO A 6 18.30 -1.19 -2.54
C PRO A 6 19.50 -0.25 -2.42
N TYR A 7 20.57 -0.66 -1.74
CA TYR A 7 21.76 0.15 -1.56
C TYR A 7 22.58 0.28 -2.85
N ILE A 8 22.74 -0.82 -3.59
CA ILE A 8 23.46 -0.84 -4.88
C ILE A 8 22.81 0.11 -5.90
N PHE A 9 21.47 0.24 -5.90
CA PHE A 9 20.78 1.12 -6.84
C PHE A 9 20.56 2.54 -6.32
N ASN A 10 20.27 2.73 -5.03
CA ASN A 10 19.95 4.05 -4.49
C ASN A 10 21.19 4.88 -4.15
N ILE A 11 22.33 4.28 -3.77
CA ILE A 11 23.57 5.01 -3.49
C ILE A 11 24.10 5.71 -4.76
N PRO A 12 24.29 5.03 -5.91
CA PRO A 12 24.75 5.71 -7.13
C PRO A 12 23.74 6.75 -7.63
N SER A 13 22.44 6.47 -7.51
CA SER A 13 21.38 7.43 -7.86
C SER A 13 21.48 8.71 -7.03
N LEU A 14 21.75 8.59 -5.72
CA LEU A 14 21.91 9.73 -4.83
C LEU A 14 23.18 10.52 -5.16
N ILE A 15 24.31 9.84 -5.34
CA ILE A 15 25.60 10.49 -5.68
C ILE A 15 25.49 11.23 -7.01
N LEU A 16 24.92 10.58 -8.04
CA LEU A 16 24.72 11.19 -9.35
C LEU A 16 23.75 12.38 -9.27
N GLY A 17 22.66 12.23 -8.51
CA GLY A 17 21.70 13.31 -8.25
C GLY A 17 22.37 14.53 -7.62
N LEU A 18 23.14 14.33 -6.56
CA LEU A 18 23.88 15.39 -5.87
C LEU A 18 24.92 16.06 -6.77
N TYR A 19 25.68 15.28 -7.54
CA TYR A 19 26.66 15.82 -8.50
C TYR A 19 25.98 16.69 -9.56
N LEU A 20 24.87 16.22 -10.13
CA LEU A 20 24.09 17.01 -11.09
C LEU A 20 23.51 18.25 -10.43
N LEU A 21 23.07 18.17 -9.17
CA LEU A 21 22.50 19.30 -8.45
C LEU A 21 23.54 20.41 -8.22
N VAL A 22 24.72 20.07 -7.69
CA VAL A 22 25.78 21.08 -7.45
C VAL A 22 26.30 21.69 -8.75
N THR A 23 26.32 20.93 -9.85
CA THR A 23 26.76 21.44 -11.16
C THR A 23 25.68 22.27 -11.86
N SER A 24 24.41 21.87 -11.78
CA SER A 24 23.29 22.58 -12.41
C SER A 24 22.93 23.91 -11.75
N PHE A 25 23.16 24.02 -10.44
CA PHE A 25 23.02 25.28 -9.71
C PHE A 25 24.29 26.14 -9.73
N LYS A 26 25.30 25.75 -10.53
CA LYS A 26 26.61 26.43 -10.63
C LYS A 26 27.33 26.60 -9.29
N ILE A 27 27.00 25.78 -8.29
CA ILE A 27 27.67 25.73 -6.98
C ILE A 27 29.07 25.13 -7.15
N TYR A 28 29.20 24.17 -8.06
CA TYR A 28 30.48 23.56 -8.45
C TYR A 28 30.65 23.63 -9.97
N ARG A 29 31.81 24.10 -10.44
CA ARG A 29 32.20 24.07 -11.86
C ARG A 29 33.18 22.92 -12.11
N PRO A 30 32.88 21.98 -13.02
CA PRO A 30 33.82 20.92 -13.38
C PRO A 30 35.08 21.52 -14.03
N LYS A 31 36.25 20.91 -13.77
CA LYS A 31 37.48 21.25 -14.49
C LYS A 31 37.49 20.55 -15.85
N PHE A 32 37.55 21.33 -16.93
CA PHE A 32 37.68 20.81 -18.30
C PHE A 32 39.15 20.83 -18.73
N LYS A 33 39.57 19.83 -19.51
CA LYS A 33 40.95 19.75 -20.03
C LYS A 33 41.11 20.53 -21.34
N THR A 34 40.03 20.72 -22.10
CA THR A 34 40.03 21.42 -23.38
C THR A 34 38.93 22.49 -23.42
N GLU A 35 39.17 23.55 -24.18
CA GLU A 35 38.23 24.67 -24.34
C GLU A 35 36.93 24.23 -25.03
N GLU A 36 37.03 23.33 -26.01
CA GLU A 36 35.88 22.74 -26.71
C GLU A 36 34.93 21.98 -25.76
N GLN A 37 35.45 21.34 -24.71
CA GLN A 37 34.64 20.64 -23.70
C GLN A 37 33.86 21.62 -22.82
N SER A 38 34.48 22.75 -22.44
CA SER A 38 33.79 23.80 -21.69
C SER A 38 32.65 24.38 -22.51
N LEU A 39 32.91 24.67 -23.78
CA LEU A 39 31.93 25.29 -24.68
C LEU A 39 30.73 24.37 -24.96
N LYS A 40 30.98 23.06 -25.15
CA LYS A 40 29.91 22.05 -25.26
C LYS A 40 29.09 21.92 -23.98
N TYR A 41 29.75 22.01 -22.82
CA TYR A 41 29.08 21.93 -21.53
C TYR A 41 28.17 23.14 -21.29
N ASP A 42 28.67 24.35 -21.57
CA ASP A 42 27.92 25.59 -21.41
C ASP A 42 26.70 25.64 -22.35
N ASN A 43 26.87 25.29 -23.63
CA ASN A 43 25.78 25.17 -24.60
C ASN A 43 24.69 24.17 -24.15
N SER A 44 25.09 23.04 -23.57
CA SER A 44 24.17 22.03 -23.04
C SER A 44 23.41 22.53 -21.79
N LEU A 45 24.09 23.30 -20.95
CA LEU A 45 23.50 23.93 -19.76
C LEU A 45 22.50 25.04 -20.11
N GLU A 46 22.76 25.81 -21.16
CA GLU A 46 21.80 26.80 -21.67
C GLU A 46 20.56 26.12 -22.23
N LYS A 47 20.74 25.05 -23.02
CA LYS A 47 19.64 24.34 -23.67
C LYS A 47 18.78 23.49 -22.73
N PHE A 48 19.41 22.82 -21.76
CA PHE A 48 18.75 21.84 -20.89
C PHE A 48 18.83 22.17 -19.38
N GLY A 49 19.25 23.38 -19.01
CA GLY A 49 19.50 23.77 -17.62
C GLY A 49 18.32 23.51 -16.68
N THR A 50 17.10 23.88 -17.09
CA THR A 50 15.89 23.68 -16.28
C THR A 50 15.57 22.19 -16.10
N LEU A 51 15.59 21.42 -17.19
CA LEU A 51 15.36 19.97 -17.15
C LEU A 51 16.38 19.29 -16.24
N ARG A 52 17.66 19.63 -16.38
CA ARG A 52 18.76 19.06 -15.59
C ARG A 52 18.60 19.36 -14.10
N LYS A 53 18.16 20.58 -13.74
CA LYS A 53 17.82 20.94 -12.35
C LYS A 53 16.70 20.06 -11.81
N ILE A 54 15.59 19.92 -12.54
CA ILE A 54 14.45 19.08 -12.13
C ILE A 54 14.89 17.63 -11.95
N VAL A 55 15.59 17.06 -12.93
CA VAL A 55 16.11 15.69 -12.89
C VAL A 55 17.06 15.49 -11.70
N SER A 56 17.94 16.47 -11.42
CA SER A 56 18.86 16.38 -10.29
C SER A 56 18.15 16.33 -8.93
N VAL A 57 17.09 17.13 -8.77
CA VAL A 57 16.28 17.14 -7.54
C VAL A 57 15.52 15.82 -7.39
N ILE A 58 14.88 15.34 -8.46
CA ILE A 58 14.14 14.07 -8.45
C ILE A 58 15.07 12.90 -8.11
N LEU A 59 16.24 12.81 -8.76
CA LEU A 59 17.22 11.75 -8.50
C LEU A 59 17.75 11.78 -7.06
N THR A 60 18.02 12.97 -6.54
CA THR A 60 18.50 13.17 -5.16
C THR A 60 17.44 12.73 -4.16
N LEU A 61 16.20 13.24 -4.30
CA LEU A 61 15.10 12.90 -3.40
C LEU A 61 14.75 11.42 -3.47
N LYS A 62 14.66 10.84 -4.66
CA LYS A 62 14.37 9.41 -4.87
C LYS A 62 15.47 8.52 -4.28
N GLY A 63 16.73 8.88 -4.50
CA GLY A 63 17.87 8.16 -3.94
C GLY A 63 17.88 8.22 -2.41
N ALA A 64 17.69 9.40 -1.82
CA ALA A 64 17.63 9.58 -0.37
C ALA A 64 16.45 8.82 0.25
N TYR A 65 15.25 8.93 -0.34
CA TYR A 65 14.08 8.20 0.11
C TYR A 65 14.28 6.69 0.07
N GLY A 66 14.88 6.17 -1.01
CA GLY A 66 15.19 4.74 -1.15
C GLY A 66 16.24 4.21 -0.18
N LEU A 67 17.05 5.08 0.43
CA LEU A 67 17.98 4.71 1.50
C LEU A 67 17.37 4.78 2.89
N ILE A 68 16.45 5.73 3.13
CA ILE A 68 15.72 5.84 4.40
C ILE A 68 14.71 4.69 4.54
N ASN A 69 14.03 4.36 3.45
CA ASN A 69 13.01 3.30 3.39
C ASN A 69 13.43 2.23 2.37
N PRO A 70 14.44 1.40 2.68
CA PRO A 70 14.90 0.36 1.77
C PRO A 70 13.83 -0.72 1.62
N ASP A 71 13.32 -0.87 0.40
CA ASP A 71 12.40 -1.94 0.01
C ASP A 71 13.14 -3.00 -0.82
N PRO A 72 13.57 -4.13 -0.20
CA PRO A 72 14.27 -5.20 -0.91
C PRO A 72 13.36 -5.98 -1.86
N ASP A 73 12.04 -5.89 -1.69
CA ASP A 73 11.08 -6.64 -2.52
C ASP A 73 10.95 -6.04 -3.91
N ARG A 74 11.23 -4.74 -4.07
CA ARG A 74 11.29 -4.05 -5.37
C ARG A 74 12.27 -4.67 -6.39
N TYR A 75 13.30 -5.36 -5.91
CA TYR A 75 14.41 -5.86 -6.74
C TYR A 75 14.42 -7.38 -6.92
N LYS A 76 13.38 -8.06 -6.42
CA LYS A 76 13.20 -9.50 -6.65
C LYS A 76 12.85 -9.74 -8.13
N LEU A 77 13.84 -10.17 -8.91
CA LEU A 77 13.60 -10.68 -10.28
C LEU A 77 12.83 -12.00 -10.16
N GLY A 78 11.55 -12.00 -10.55
CA GLY A 78 10.61 -13.09 -10.30
C GLY A 78 9.52 -12.75 -9.27
N ALA A 79 9.66 -11.64 -8.52
CA ALA A 79 8.49 -10.91 -8.06
C ALA A 79 7.99 -10.13 -9.27
N THR A 80 7.32 -10.84 -10.19
CA THR A 80 6.30 -10.20 -10.99
C THR A 80 5.52 -9.38 -9.98
N LYS A 81 5.55 -8.05 -10.12
CA LYS A 81 4.40 -7.26 -9.70
C LYS A 81 3.28 -7.96 -10.45
N GLN A 82 2.60 -8.90 -9.79
CA GLN A 82 1.53 -9.64 -10.43
C GLN A 82 0.69 -8.50 -10.99
N GLU A 83 0.54 -8.46 -12.31
CA GLU A 83 -0.72 -7.97 -12.82
C GLU A 83 -1.72 -8.86 -12.11
N ASN A 84 -2.19 -8.32 -11.00
CA ASN A 84 -3.17 -8.89 -10.13
C ASN A 84 -4.31 -9.15 -11.10
N GLY A 85 -4.45 -10.40 -11.59
CA GLY A 85 -5.41 -10.75 -12.65
C GLY A 85 -6.85 -10.31 -12.37
N TRP A 86 -7.07 -9.83 -11.13
CA TRP A 86 -8.11 -8.95 -10.66
C TRP A 86 -8.47 -7.80 -11.62
N GLY A 87 -9.66 -7.89 -12.18
CA GLY A 87 -10.29 -6.77 -12.89
C GLY A 87 -10.41 -5.48 -12.04
N THR A 88 -10.52 -4.33 -12.69
CA THR A 88 -10.62 -3.00 -12.05
C THR A 88 -11.75 -2.87 -11.02
N ASN A 89 -12.83 -3.64 -11.20
CA ASN A 89 -14.00 -3.65 -10.30
C ASN A 89 -14.00 -4.82 -9.31
N ALA A 90 -12.99 -5.70 -9.34
CA ALA A 90 -12.98 -6.92 -8.53
C ALA A 90 -13.04 -6.62 -7.03
N LYS A 91 -12.35 -5.57 -6.57
CA LYS A 91 -12.40 -5.14 -5.16
C LYS A 91 -13.82 -4.84 -4.72
N THR A 92 -14.56 -4.05 -5.51
CA THR A 92 -15.94 -3.68 -5.20
C THR A 92 -16.86 -4.89 -5.18
N ILE A 93 -16.73 -5.77 -6.18
CA ILE A 93 -17.54 -7.00 -6.29
C ILE A 93 -17.32 -7.91 -5.07
N LEU A 94 -16.07 -8.08 -4.64
CA LEU A 94 -15.74 -8.90 -3.47
C LEU A 94 -16.30 -8.32 -2.18
N ILE A 95 -16.22 -7.00 -1.99
CA ILE A 95 -16.78 -6.33 -0.82
C ILE A 95 -18.30 -6.49 -0.79
N GLU A 96 -18.99 -6.25 -1.92
CA GLU A 96 -20.44 -6.39 -2.01
C GLU A 96 -20.89 -7.83 -1.76
N LYS A 97 -20.18 -8.80 -2.33
CA LYS A 97 -20.44 -10.22 -2.08
C LYS A 97 -20.23 -10.58 -0.61
N CYS A 98 -19.13 -10.13 -0.01
CA CYS A 98 -18.88 -10.33 1.42
C CYS A 98 -19.99 -9.75 2.29
N LEU A 99 -20.46 -8.53 1.99
CA LEU A 99 -21.56 -7.90 2.72
C LEU A 99 -22.87 -8.69 2.59
N LYS A 100 -23.16 -9.19 1.39
CA LYS A 100 -24.34 -10.03 1.14
C LYS A 100 -24.27 -11.36 1.90
N ASP A 101 -23.10 -12.00 1.89
CA ASP A 101 -22.87 -13.30 2.53
C ASP A 101 -22.78 -13.18 4.07
N SER A 102 -22.44 -12.00 4.59
CA SER A 102 -22.36 -11.70 6.03
C SER A 102 -23.72 -11.67 6.74
N GLY A 103 -24.82 -11.64 5.99
CA GLY A 103 -26.18 -11.86 6.50
C GLY A 103 -26.57 -10.97 7.69
N PRO A 104 -27.11 -11.53 8.79
CA PRO A 104 -27.61 -10.76 9.94
C PRO A 104 -26.56 -9.86 10.61
N THR A 105 -25.28 -10.26 10.57
CA THR A 105 -24.18 -9.50 11.18
C THR A 105 -23.95 -8.17 10.45
N ALA A 106 -24.06 -8.17 9.12
CA ALA A 106 -23.98 -6.94 8.33
C ALA A 106 -25.19 -6.03 8.52
N ILE A 107 -26.36 -6.58 8.84
CA ILE A 107 -27.57 -5.81 9.15
C ILE A 107 -27.45 -5.17 10.56
N LYS A 108 -27.00 -5.95 11.55
CA LYS A 108 -26.85 -5.48 12.93
C LYS A 108 -25.70 -4.46 13.07
N TYR A 109 -24.63 -4.64 12.30
CA TYR A 109 -23.43 -3.79 12.36
C TYR A 109 -22.95 -3.35 10.97
N PRO A 110 -23.69 -2.48 10.27
CA PRO A 110 -23.40 -2.15 8.86
C PRO A 110 -22.01 -1.53 8.65
N LYS A 111 -21.58 -0.64 9.56
CA LYS A 111 -20.26 -0.01 9.48
C LYS A 111 -19.13 -1.01 9.76
N ILE A 112 -19.27 -1.81 10.83
CA ILE A 112 -18.26 -2.78 11.23
C ILE A 112 -18.15 -3.93 10.21
N GLY A 113 -19.28 -4.37 9.65
CA GLY A 113 -19.32 -5.38 8.59
C GLY A 113 -18.67 -4.90 7.29
N ARG A 114 -18.87 -3.64 6.90
CA ARG A 114 -18.18 -3.05 5.74
C ARG A 114 -16.66 -3.01 5.95
N GLU A 115 -16.21 -2.49 7.09
CA GLU A 115 -14.77 -2.42 7.40
C GLU A 115 -14.13 -3.82 7.43
N TYR A 116 -14.85 -4.84 7.94
CA TYR A 116 -14.39 -6.23 7.87
C TYR A 116 -14.27 -6.73 6.43
N CYS A 117 -15.27 -6.48 5.58
CA CYS A 117 -15.26 -6.90 4.18
C CYS A 117 -14.18 -6.19 3.35
N GLU A 118 -13.91 -4.92 3.63
CA GLU A 118 -12.80 -4.18 3.04
C GLU A 118 -11.45 -4.80 3.45
N CYS A 119 -11.26 -5.06 4.75
CA CYS A 119 -10.04 -5.67 5.28
C CYS A 119 -9.80 -7.07 4.70
N SER A 120 -10.82 -7.94 4.67
CA SER A 120 -10.68 -9.29 4.15
C SER A 120 -10.42 -9.29 2.64
N THR A 121 -11.10 -8.43 1.88
CA THR A 121 -10.88 -8.27 0.43
C THR A 121 -9.46 -7.81 0.13
N GLU A 122 -8.93 -6.83 0.86
CA GLU A 122 -7.55 -6.38 0.66
C GLU A 122 -6.54 -7.50 0.93
N LYS A 123 -6.76 -8.30 1.97
CA LYS A 123 -5.91 -9.46 2.27
C LYS A 123 -6.03 -10.56 1.22
N ILE A 124 -7.23 -10.79 0.66
CA ILE A 124 -7.41 -11.76 -0.42
C ILE A 124 -6.65 -11.29 -1.67
N MET A 125 -6.89 -10.06 -2.11
CA MET A 125 -6.26 -9.51 -3.31
C MET A 125 -4.74 -9.35 -3.18
N SER A 126 -4.21 -9.21 -1.95
CA SER A 126 -2.77 -9.15 -1.70
C SER A 126 -2.09 -10.52 -1.61
N ASN A 127 -2.84 -11.60 -1.40
CA ASN A 127 -2.28 -12.95 -1.19
C ASN A 127 -2.58 -13.92 -2.33
N TYR A 128 -3.55 -13.61 -3.20
CA TYR A 128 -4.01 -14.49 -4.28
C TYR A 128 -4.20 -13.72 -5.59
N THR A 129 -4.04 -14.42 -6.72
CA THR A 129 -4.60 -13.96 -8.00
C THR A 129 -6.10 -14.20 -8.07
N GLU A 130 -6.78 -13.57 -9.03
CA GLU A 130 -8.20 -13.81 -9.29
C GLU A 130 -8.46 -15.30 -9.57
N GLU A 131 -7.66 -15.95 -10.42
CA GLU A 131 -7.77 -17.37 -10.74
C GLU A 131 -7.57 -18.27 -9.50
N GLN A 132 -6.57 -17.98 -8.66
CA GLN A 132 -6.34 -18.72 -7.44
C GLN A 132 -7.53 -18.59 -6.49
N TYR A 133 -8.02 -17.37 -6.27
CA TYR A 133 -9.19 -17.14 -5.45
C TYR A 133 -10.43 -17.85 -6.00
N LEU A 134 -10.67 -17.80 -7.30
CA LEU A 134 -11.78 -18.49 -7.96
C LEU A 134 -11.67 -20.01 -7.73
N SER A 135 -10.48 -20.59 -7.91
CA SER A 135 -10.24 -22.01 -7.67
C SER A 135 -10.54 -22.41 -6.23
N ILE A 136 -10.21 -21.56 -5.24
CA ILE A 136 -10.49 -21.79 -3.82
C ILE A 136 -11.99 -21.64 -3.55
N SER A 137 -12.64 -20.63 -4.14
CA SER A 137 -14.07 -20.34 -3.95
C SER A 137 -14.98 -21.44 -4.51
N GLN A 138 -14.48 -22.25 -5.45
CA GLN A 138 -15.18 -23.41 -5.99
C GLN A 138 -15.05 -24.67 -5.10
N LYS A 139 -14.12 -24.68 -4.14
CA LYS A 139 -13.97 -25.79 -3.18
C LYS A 139 -15.05 -25.73 -2.10
N SER A 140 -15.15 -26.78 -1.29
CA SER A 140 -16.08 -26.83 -0.16
C SER A 140 -15.78 -25.73 0.87
N ARG A 141 -16.81 -25.34 1.65
CA ARG A 141 -16.70 -24.30 2.69
C ARG A 141 -15.57 -24.58 3.70
N ASP A 142 -15.37 -25.83 4.09
CA ASP A 142 -14.31 -26.20 5.04
C ASP A 142 -12.93 -25.92 4.48
N ILE A 143 -12.73 -26.14 3.18
CA ILE A 143 -11.46 -25.85 2.51
C ILE A 143 -11.28 -24.35 2.36
N GLN A 144 -12.34 -23.62 1.99
CA GLN A 144 -12.31 -22.15 1.94
C GLN A 144 -11.91 -21.56 3.29
N ILE A 145 -12.51 -22.05 4.39
CA ILE A 145 -12.17 -21.60 5.75
C ILE A 145 -10.71 -21.89 6.07
N LYS A 146 -10.22 -23.11 5.78
CA LYS A 146 -8.83 -23.49 6.07
C LYS A 146 -7.81 -22.69 5.26
N GLU A 147 -8.10 -22.37 4.00
CA GLU A 147 -7.16 -21.67 3.13
C GLU A 147 -7.23 -20.15 3.29
N LEU A 148 -8.44 -19.57 3.40
CA LEU A 148 -8.65 -18.12 3.36
C LEU A 148 -8.58 -17.46 4.73
N ILE A 149 -9.26 -18.01 5.75
CA ILE A 149 -9.38 -17.36 7.08
C ILE A 149 -8.02 -17.06 7.72
N PRO A 150 -7.00 -17.95 7.69
CA PRO A 150 -5.70 -17.65 8.28
C PRO A 150 -5.03 -16.39 7.69
N LYS A 151 -5.31 -16.05 6.42
CA LYS A 151 -4.73 -14.89 5.75
C LYS A 151 -5.33 -13.56 6.19
N PHE A 152 -6.53 -13.57 6.76
CA PHE A 152 -7.21 -12.38 7.27
C PHE A 152 -7.75 -12.56 8.69
N GLN A 153 -7.13 -13.45 9.48
CA GLN A 153 -7.51 -13.70 10.88
C GLN A 153 -7.45 -12.42 11.73
N GLY A 154 -6.56 -11.49 11.41
CA GLY A 154 -6.53 -10.16 12.02
C GLY A 154 -7.81 -9.34 11.79
N CYS A 155 -8.40 -9.42 10.59
CA CYS A 155 -9.68 -8.77 10.30
C CYS A 155 -10.82 -9.39 11.12
N VAL A 156 -10.81 -10.73 11.28
CA VAL A 156 -11.79 -11.45 12.10
C VAL A 156 -11.67 -11.08 13.58
N GLY A 157 -10.44 -10.97 14.09
CA GLY A 157 -10.19 -10.56 15.47
C GLY A 157 -10.71 -9.15 15.76
N GLU A 158 -10.46 -8.21 14.85
CA GLU A 158 -10.93 -6.83 14.98
C GLU A 158 -12.46 -6.73 14.86
N LEU A 159 -13.07 -7.49 13.94
CA LEU A 159 -14.53 -7.61 13.85
C LEU A 159 -15.12 -8.01 15.20
N LYS A 160 -14.64 -9.12 15.78
CA LYS A 160 -15.12 -9.64 17.08
C LYS A 160 -14.96 -8.61 18.19
N ARG A 161 -13.79 -7.98 18.28
CA ARG A 161 -13.50 -6.95 19.30
C ARG A 161 -14.50 -5.80 19.26
N ARG A 162 -14.83 -5.32 18.05
CA ARG A 162 -15.74 -4.18 17.86
C ARG A 162 -17.20 -4.55 18.03
N THR A 163 -17.63 -5.73 17.60
CA THR A 163 -19.00 -6.21 17.86
C THR A 163 -19.22 -6.41 19.36
N ASP A 164 -18.28 -7.03 20.08
CA ASP A 164 -18.37 -7.25 21.53
C ASP A 164 -18.37 -5.92 22.31
N SER A 165 -17.64 -4.92 21.84
CA SER A 165 -17.68 -3.57 22.40
C SER A 165 -19.03 -2.90 22.18
N THR A 166 -19.58 -3.02 20.96
CA THR A 166 -20.86 -2.39 20.59
C THR A 166 -22.03 -3.03 21.33
N ASP A 167 -22.07 -4.35 21.45
CA ASP A 167 -23.09 -5.08 22.22
C ASP A 167 -23.10 -4.63 23.70
N ARG A 168 -21.92 -4.48 24.31
CA ARG A 168 -21.80 -4.01 25.70
C ARG A 168 -22.36 -2.60 25.90
N ILE A 169 -22.12 -1.70 24.94
CA ILE A 169 -22.64 -0.32 24.99
C ILE A 169 -24.17 -0.33 24.83
N MET A 170 -24.69 -1.08 23.86
CA MET A 170 -26.13 -1.16 23.59
C MET A 170 -26.89 -1.70 24.81
N ASN A 171 -26.40 -2.78 25.43
CA ASN A 171 -27.01 -3.35 26.63
C ASN A 171 -27.03 -2.36 27.81
N ARG A 172 -25.97 -1.55 27.98
CA ARG A 172 -25.93 -0.53 29.03
C ARG A 172 -26.97 0.57 28.79
N ILE A 173 -27.10 1.04 27.54
CA ILE A 173 -28.09 2.06 27.16
C ILE A 173 -29.51 1.55 27.41
N GLU A 174 -29.79 0.29 27.08
CA GLU A 174 -31.10 -0.31 27.26
C GLU A 174 -31.47 -0.45 28.74
N LEU A 175 -30.52 -0.88 29.58
CA LEU A 175 -30.69 -0.93 31.03
C LEU A 175 -30.97 0.45 31.62
N GLU A 176 -30.27 1.50 31.16
CA GLU A 176 -30.51 2.87 31.62
C GLU A 176 -31.89 3.39 31.20
N LYS A 177 -32.35 3.06 29.99
CA LYS A 177 -33.70 3.39 29.54
C LYS A 177 -34.77 2.74 30.43
N GLN A 178 -34.63 1.45 30.72
CA GLN A 178 -35.57 0.73 31.58
C GLN A 178 -35.66 1.33 32.98
N LYS A 179 -34.52 1.68 33.59
CA LYS A 179 -34.47 2.35 34.90
C LYS A 179 -35.17 3.71 34.89
N ARG A 180 -35.01 4.49 33.83
CA ARG A 180 -35.68 5.80 33.70
C ARG A 180 -37.19 5.66 33.54
N THR A 181 -37.65 4.69 32.75
CA THR A 181 -39.09 4.43 32.58
C THR A 181 -39.74 3.97 33.89
N GLN A 182 -39.05 3.14 34.68
CA GLN A 182 -39.55 2.68 35.99
C GLN A 182 -39.57 3.78 37.06
N ALA A 183 -38.71 4.80 36.95
CA ALA A 183 -38.67 5.94 37.89
C ALA A 183 -39.72 7.03 37.59
N GLN A 184 -40.49 6.88 36.49
CA GLN A 184 -41.56 7.80 36.08
C GLN A 184 -42.96 7.31 36.48
N PHE A 185 -43.07 6.15 37.11
CA PHE A 185 -44.27 5.58 37.71
C PHE A 185 -44.06 5.39 39.22
#